data_AF-A0A1Y5RVC4-F1
#
_entry.id   AF-A0A1Y5RVC4-F1
#
_cell.length_a   1.000
_cell.length_b   1.000
_cell.length_c   1.000
_cell.angle_alpha   90.00
_cell.angle_beta   90.00
_cell.angle_gamma   90.00
#
_symmetry.space_group_name_H-M   'P 1'
#
loop_
_entity.id
_entity.type
_entity.pdbx_description
1 polymer ?
#
loop_
_entity_poly.entity_id
_entity_poly.type
_entity_poly.pdbx_seq_one_letter_code
_entity_poly.pdbx_strand_id
1 'polypeptide(L)'
;MGIARTSLVSAVLVLLARATPAPAFQATPDQQLRFFATCAGRLSAQMEHQWMFDGAASEITMAHRDSVIDILDALMPPERGRDVLAMRIEAKMAHAALLTRATFNDDTEDAAWAKATAVRLAAECEALLLG
;
A
#
# COMPACT_ATOMS: atom_id res chain seq x y z
N MET A 1 -17.55 -42.80 38.42
CA MET A 1 -17.95 -41.49 37.84
C MET A 1 -17.21 -40.39 38.57
N GLY A 2 -16.38 -39.57 37.88
CA GLY A 2 -15.87 -38.32 38.47
C GLY A 2 -14.57 -37.73 37.90
N ILE A 3 -13.72 -38.53 37.24
CA ILE A 3 -12.32 -38.12 36.91
C ILE A 3 -12.21 -37.35 35.57
N ALA A 4 -13.30 -37.26 34.79
CA ALA A 4 -13.27 -36.74 33.41
C ALA A 4 -13.39 -35.20 33.28
N ARG A 5 -13.70 -34.45 34.34
CA ARG A 5 -13.95 -32.99 34.25
C ARG A 5 -12.70 -32.13 34.38
N THR A 6 -11.65 -32.59 35.05
CA THR A 6 -10.42 -31.81 35.28
C THR A 6 -9.46 -31.81 34.09
N SER A 7 -9.50 -32.83 33.23
CA SER A 7 -8.57 -32.93 32.08
C SER A 7 -8.90 -32.00 30.91
N LEU A 8 -10.15 -31.54 30.80
CA LEU A 8 -10.61 -30.68 29.69
C LEU A 8 -10.15 -29.22 29.82
N VAL A 9 -9.92 -28.73 31.04
CA VAL A 9 -9.52 -27.32 31.27
C VAL A 9 -8.07 -27.08 30.88
N SER A 10 -7.18 -28.05 31.11
CA SER A 10 -5.75 -27.91 30.78
C SER A 10 -5.48 -27.95 29.27
N ALA A 11 -6.33 -28.62 28.48
CA ALA A 11 -6.14 -28.71 27.03
C ALA A 11 -6.47 -27.40 26.30
N VAL A 12 -7.41 -26.59 26.84
CA VAL A 12 -7.83 -25.32 26.23
C VAL A 12 -6.79 -24.21 26.48
N LEU A 13 -6.08 -24.22 27.62
CA LEU A 13 -5.06 -23.21 27.93
C LEU A 13 -3.78 -23.34 27.08
N VAL A 14 -3.47 -24.53 26.56
CA VAL A 14 -2.24 -24.76 25.77
C VAL A 14 -2.38 -24.31 24.31
N LEU A 15 -3.61 -24.25 23.76
CA LEU A 15 -3.84 -23.82 22.38
C LEU A 15 -3.79 -22.30 22.16
N LEU A 16 -4.01 -21.48 23.20
CA LEU A 16 -3.98 -20.01 23.07
C LEU A 16 -2.55 -19.41 23.13
N ALA A 17 -1.54 -20.20 23.49
CA ALA A 17 -0.16 -19.73 23.64
C ALA A 17 0.69 -19.81 22.36
N ARG A 18 0.10 -20.15 21.21
CA ARG A 18 0.78 -20.26 19.91
C ARG A 18 0.52 -19.06 18.99
N ALA A 19 0.13 -17.91 19.54
CA ALA A 19 0.21 -16.64 18.81
C ALA A 19 1.70 -16.27 18.71
N THR A 20 2.39 -16.77 17.68
CA THR A 20 3.68 -16.24 17.30
C THR A 20 3.47 -14.76 16.99
N PRO A 21 4.10 -13.83 17.73
CA PRO A 21 4.04 -12.42 17.36
C PRO A 21 4.55 -12.34 15.92
N ALA A 22 3.70 -11.86 15.01
CA ALA A 22 4.16 -11.49 13.69
C ALA A 22 5.32 -10.52 13.90
N PRO A 23 6.47 -10.70 13.23
CA PRO A 23 7.55 -9.73 13.34
C PRO A 23 6.95 -8.38 12.97
N ALA A 24 6.94 -7.44 13.92
CA ALA A 24 6.62 -6.06 13.62
C ALA A 24 7.61 -5.66 12.53
N PHE A 25 7.10 -5.22 11.37
CA PHE A 25 7.94 -4.72 10.29
C PHE A 25 8.61 -3.44 10.80
N GLN A 26 9.77 -3.58 11.44
CA GLN A 26 10.60 -2.45 11.86
C GLN A 26 11.32 -1.96 10.61
N ALA A 27 10.58 -1.26 9.76
CA ALA A 27 11.14 -0.56 8.62
C ALA A 27 12.20 0.41 9.12
N THR A 28 13.38 0.40 8.52
CA THR A 28 14.36 1.45 8.76
C THR A 28 13.80 2.81 8.30
N PRO A 29 14.28 3.94 8.83
CA PRO A 29 13.84 5.25 8.36
C PRO A 29 13.93 5.41 6.83
N ASP A 30 15.00 4.90 6.22
CA ASP A 30 15.15 4.91 4.75
C ASP A 30 14.11 4.04 4.02
N GLN A 31 13.74 2.89 4.60
CA GLN A 31 12.69 2.03 4.03
C GLN A 31 11.33 2.70 4.12
N GLN A 32 11.02 3.37 5.25
CA GLN A 32 9.79 4.16 5.40
C GLN A 32 9.75 5.30 4.40
N LEU A 33 10.84 6.07 4.29
CA LEU A 33 10.94 7.18 3.36
C LEU A 33 10.72 6.73 1.91
N ARG A 34 11.39 5.65 1.48
CA ARG A 34 11.20 5.06 0.14
C ARG A 34 9.77 4.58 -0.08
N PHE A 35 9.17 3.96 0.93
CA PHE A 35 7.81 3.44 0.86
C PHE A 35 6.81 4.58 0.63
N PHE A 36 6.81 5.61 1.48
CA PHE A 36 5.89 6.75 1.34
C PHE A 36 6.15 7.57 0.06
N ALA A 37 7.41 7.72 -0.36
CA ALA A 37 7.74 8.33 -1.65
C ALA A 37 7.15 7.53 -2.84
N THR A 38 7.23 6.20 -2.78
CA THR A 38 6.65 5.31 -3.79
C THR A 38 5.12 5.45 -3.81
N CYS A 39 4.48 5.46 -2.65
CA CYS A 39 3.04 5.62 -2.55
C CYS A 39 2.55 6.98 -3.03
N ALA A 40 3.24 8.07 -2.69
CA ALA A 40 2.92 9.40 -3.20
C ALA A 40 2.96 9.44 -4.74
N GLY A 41 3.95 8.76 -5.36
CA GLY A 41 4.05 8.64 -6.81
C GLY A 41 2.89 7.84 -7.42
N ARG A 42 2.61 6.64 -6.90
CA ARG A 42 1.54 5.77 -7.39
C ARG A 42 0.17 6.42 -7.30
N LEU A 43 -0.19 6.97 -6.14
CA LEU A 43 -1.48 7.62 -5.94
C LEU A 43 -1.63 8.89 -6.80
N SER A 44 -0.53 9.60 -7.08
CA SER A 44 -0.57 10.72 -8.03
C SER A 44 -0.92 10.27 -9.45
N ALA A 45 -0.36 9.15 -9.92
CA ALA A 45 -0.74 8.58 -11.23
C ALA A 45 -2.17 8.05 -11.25
N GLN A 46 -2.61 7.40 -10.16
CA GLN A 46 -3.96 6.88 -9.99
C GLN A 46 -5.00 8.02 -10.06
N MET A 47 -4.78 9.09 -9.30
CA MET A 47 -5.64 10.28 -9.28
C MET A 47 -5.77 10.90 -10.68
N GLU A 48 -4.65 11.07 -11.39
CA GLU A 48 -4.65 11.65 -12.74
C GLU A 48 -5.38 10.76 -13.76
N HIS A 49 -5.25 9.44 -13.65
CA HIS A 49 -6.02 8.51 -14.47
C HIS A 49 -7.51 8.61 -14.15
N GLN A 50 -7.89 8.66 -12.88
CA GLN A 50 -9.28 8.79 -12.48
C GLN A 50 -9.91 10.12 -12.92
N TRP A 51 -9.16 11.23 -12.98
CA TRP A 51 -9.69 12.47 -13.58
C TRP A 51 -10.18 12.25 -15.02
N MET A 52 -9.54 11.36 -15.78
CA MET A 52 -9.94 11.06 -17.16
C MET A 52 -11.07 10.04 -17.26
N PHE A 53 -11.16 9.07 -16.35
CA PHE A 53 -12.02 7.89 -16.53
C PHE A 53 -13.05 7.64 -15.42
N ASP A 54 -12.87 8.23 -14.24
CA ASP A 54 -13.63 7.92 -13.03
C ASP A 54 -13.64 9.13 -12.07
N GLY A 55 -14.05 10.29 -12.60
CA GLY A 55 -13.78 11.61 -11.99
C GLY A 55 -14.24 11.83 -10.55
N ALA A 56 -15.12 11.00 -9.98
CA ALA A 56 -15.45 11.09 -8.55
C ALA A 56 -14.42 10.36 -7.68
N ALA A 57 -13.84 9.25 -8.17
CA ALA A 57 -12.84 8.48 -7.44
C ALA A 57 -11.52 9.23 -7.27
N SER A 58 -11.21 10.18 -8.17
CA SER A 58 -10.00 11.00 -8.07
C SER A 58 -9.95 11.82 -6.79
N GLU A 59 -11.09 12.27 -6.27
CA GLU A 59 -11.15 13.09 -5.04
C GLU A 59 -10.74 12.26 -3.82
N ILE A 60 -11.17 11.00 -3.76
CA ILE A 60 -10.78 10.07 -2.69
C ILE A 60 -9.28 9.78 -2.77
N THR A 61 -8.79 9.47 -3.97
CA THR A 61 -7.35 9.22 -4.19
C THR A 61 -6.51 10.45 -3.90
N MET A 62 -7.00 11.65 -4.20
CA MET A 62 -6.34 12.91 -3.87
C MET A 62 -6.17 13.05 -2.35
N ALA A 63 -7.24 12.83 -1.58
CA ALA A 63 -7.17 12.88 -0.12
C ALA A 63 -6.17 11.86 0.46
N HIS A 64 -6.13 10.63 -0.07
CA HIS A 64 -5.13 9.63 0.32
C HIS A 64 -3.71 10.06 -0.06
N ARG A 65 -3.52 10.58 -1.29
CA ARG A 65 -2.23 11.07 -1.80
C ARG A 65 -1.69 12.22 -0.95
N ASP A 66 -2.55 13.13 -0.53
CA ASP A 66 -2.17 14.27 0.33
C ASP A 66 -1.77 13.78 1.73
N SER A 67 -2.54 12.85 2.32
CA SER A 67 -2.18 12.23 3.61
C SER A 67 -0.82 11.54 3.56
N VAL A 68 -0.51 10.83 2.47
CA VAL A 68 0.81 10.19 2.27
C VAL A 68 1.92 11.23 2.15
N ILE A 69 1.66 12.37 1.51
CA ILE A 69 2.66 13.43 1.37
C ILE A 69 2.92 14.13 2.70
N ASP A 70 1.91 14.36 3.52
CA ASP A 70 2.09 14.91 4.86
C ASP A 70 3.00 14.02 5.71
N ILE A 71 2.82 12.70 5.65
CA ILE A 71 3.70 11.73 6.32
C ILE A 71 5.11 11.78 5.72
N LEU A 72 5.22 11.81 4.40
CA LEU A 72 6.52 11.85 3.71
C LEU A 72 7.31 13.10 4.10
N ASP A 73 6.67 14.27 4.15
CA ASP A 73 7.29 15.53 4.51
C ASP A 73 7.72 15.55 5.98
N ALA A 74 6.96 14.90 6.88
CA ALA A 74 7.35 14.73 8.28
C ALA A 74 8.57 13.81 8.47
N LEU A 75 8.76 12.82 7.59
CA LEU A 75 9.87 11.87 7.64
C LEU A 75 11.13 12.34 6.91
N MET A 76 10.99 13.26 5.96
CA MET A 76 12.05 13.63 5.01
C MET A 76 13.11 14.56 5.65
N PRO A 77 14.39 14.13 5.70
CA PRO A 77 15.47 15.03 6.06
C PRO A 77 15.66 16.14 5.01
N PRO A 78 16.03 17.38 5.39
CA PRO A 78 16.13 18.52 4.48
C PRO A 78 17.01 18.29 3.23
N GLU A 79 18.08 17.53 3.38
CA GLU A 79 19.06 17.21 2.32
C GLU A 79 18.58 16.14 1.32
N ARG A 80 17.47 15.46 1.61
CA ARG A 80 16.99 14.30 0.82
C ARG A 80 15.92 14.67 -0.21
N GLY A 81 15.51 15.93 -0.30
CA GLY A 81 14.40 16.37 -1.16
C GLY A 81 14.51 15.96 -2.64
N ARG A 82 15.71 16.06 -3.21
CA ARG A 82 15.95 15.65 -4.62
C ARG A 82 15.76 14.15 -4.84
N ASP A 83 16.27 13.34 -3.93
CA ASP A 83 16.19 11.87 -4.02
C ASP A 83 14.73 11.42 -3.83
N VAL A 84 14.02 12.02 -2.88
CA VAL A 84 12.59 11.74 -2.64
C VAL A 84 11.75 12.14 -3.85
N LEU A 85 12.01 13.30 -4.46
CA LEU A 85 11.33 13.71 -5.68
C LEU A 85 11.58 12.73 -6.83
N ALA A 86 12.82 12.28 -7.03
CA ALA A 86 13.15 11.29 -8.04
C ALA A 86 12.38 9.98 -7.82
N MET A 87 12.35 9.46 -6.59
CA MET A 87 11.59 8.25 -6.24
C MET A 87 10.09 8.40 -6.54
N ARG A 88 9.50 9.56 -6.24
CA ARG A 88 8.09 9.86 -6.54
C ARG A 88 7.82 9.85 -8.04
N ILE A 89 8.69 10.48 -8.82
CA ILE A 89 8.56 10.54 -10.29
C ILE A 89 8.66 9.13 -10.88
N GLU A 90 9.67 8.35 -10.48
CA GLU A 90 9.86 6.97 -10.95
C GLU A 90 8.62 6.11 -10.64
N ALA A 91 8.12 6.16 -9.41
CA ALA A 91 6.94 5.41 -9.00
C ALA A 91 5.66 5.85 -9.74
N LYS A 92 5.50 7.16 -9.97
CA LYS A 92 4.39 7.71 -10.74
C LYS A 92 4.41 7.20 -12.18
N MET A 93 5.56 7.28 -12.83
CA MET A 93 5.73 6.82 -14.22
C MET A 93 5.48 5.32 -14.36
N ALA A 94 5.98 4.51 -13.43
CA ALA A 94 5.75 3.07 -13.41
C ALA A 94 4.27 2.72 -13.24
N HIS A 95 3.55 3.40 -12.34
CA HIS A 95 2.13 3.17 -12.13
C HIS A 95 1.28 3.67 -13.31
N ALA A 96 1.61 4.82 -13.88
CA ALA A 96 0.97 5.32 -15.09
C ALA A 96 1.11 4.32 -16.25
N ALA A 97 2.27 3.68 -16.42
CA ALA A 97 2.48 2.66 -17.45
C ALA A 97 1.55 1.44 -17.27
N LEU A 98 1.30 1.01 -16.03
CA LEU A 98 0.32 -0.05 -15.73
C LEU A 98 -1.10 0.39 -16.11
N LEU A 99 -1.49 1.62 -15.74
CA LEU A 99 -2.81 2.16 -16.03
C LEU A 99 -3.04 2.35 -17.54
N THR A 100 -2.03 2.80 -18.27
CA THR A 100 -2.06 2.90 -19.74
C THR A 100 -2.23 1.51 -20.37
N ARG A 101 -1.45 0.51 -19.96
CA ARG A 101 -1.60 -0.87 -20.46
C ARG A 101 -2.97 -1.44 -20.15
N ALA A 102 -3.47 -1.21 -18.93
CA ALA A 102 -4.79 -1.66 -18.52
C ALA A 102 -5.93 -1.05 -19.35
N THR A 103 -5.74 0.16 -19.88
CA THR A 103 -6.78 0.92 -20.59
C THR A 103 -6.71 0.72 -22.10
N PHE A 104 -5.50 0.59 -22.68
CA PHE A 104 -5.28 0.72 -24.12
C PHE A 104 -4.57 -0.48 -24.77
N ASN A 105 -4.22 -1.53 -24.03
CA ASN A 105 -3.59 -2.70 -24.65
C ASN A 105 -4.63 -3.63 -25.31
N ASP A 106 -4.36 -4.06 -26.54
CA ASP A 106 -5.21 -4.99 -27.30
C ASP A 106 -5.08 -6.43 -26.78
N ASP A 107 -3.95 -6.76 -26.14
CA ASP A 107 -3.81 -8.03 -25.42
C ASP A 107 -4.63 -7.99 -24.13
N THR A 108 -5.76 -8.68 -24.16
CA THR A 108 -6.72 -8.69 -23.04
C THR A 108 -6.18 -9.36 -21.78
N GLU A 109 -5.24 -10.30 -21.89
CA GLU A 109 -4.62 -10.94 -20.73
C GLU A 109 -3.65 -9.96 -20.06
N ASP A 110 -2.82 -9.28 -20.86
CA ASP A 110 -1.89 -8.27 -20.37
C ASP A 110 -2.63 -7.08 -19.71
N ALA A 111 -3.70 -6.60 -20.35
CA ALA A 111 -4.52 -5.51 -19.83
C ALA A 111 -5.15 -5.89 -18.48
N ALA A 112 -5.69 -7.11 -18.36
CA ALA A 112 -6.26 -7.59 -17.11
C ALA A 112 -5.21 -7.72 -16.01
N TRP A 113 -4.03 -8.26 -16.33
CA TRP A 113 -2.90 -8.33 -15.40
C TRP A 113 -2.44 -6.94 -14.93
N ALA A 114 -2.32 -6.00 -15.86
CA ALA A 114 -1.89 -4.63 -15.56
C ALA A 114 -2.89 -3.92 -14.65
N LYS A 115 -4.19 -4.10 -14.91
CA LYS A 115 -5.28 -3.58 -14.07
C LYS A 115 -5.22 -4.16 -12.66
N ALA A 116 -5.15 -5.48 -12.52
CA ALA A 116 -5.08 -6.14 -11.23
C ALA A 116 -3.85 -5.71 -10.43
N THR A 117 -2.71 -5.55 -11.11
CA THR A 117 -1.46 -5.08 -10.53
C THR A 117 -1.59 -3.63 -10.05
N ALA A 118 -2.12 -2.72 -10.87
CA ALA A 118 -2.33 -1.33 -10.47
C ALA A 118 -3.25 -1.22 -9.25
N VAL A 119 -4.38 -1.93 -9.26
CA VAL A 119 -5.33 -1.94 -8.14
C VAL A 119 -4.67 -2.42 -6.85
N ARG A 120 -3.94 -3.55 -6.89
CA ARG A 120 -3.24 -4.06 -5.71
C ARG A 120 -2.22 -3.07 -5.17
N LEU A 121 -1.39 -2.49 -6.04
CA LEU A 121 -0.34 -1.56 -5.63
C LEU A 121 -0.87 -0.24 -5.06
N ALA A 122 -2.03 0.23 -5.53
CA ALA A 122 -2.72 1.38 -4.96
C ALA A 122 -3.33 1.02 -3.59
N ALA A 123 -4.02 -0.11 -3.49
CA ALA A 123 -4.61 -0.58 -2.24
C ALA A 123 -3.58 -0.81 -1.13
N GLU A 124 -2.37 -1.27 -1.46
CA GLU A 124 -1.25 -1.38 -0.51
C GLU A 124 -0.86 -0.03 0.10
N CYS A 125 -0.94 1.05 -0.68
CA CYS A 125 -0.65 2.39 -0.20
C CYS A 125 -1.79 2.96 0.66
N GLU A 126 -3.03 2.62 0.34
CA GLU A 126 -4.23 3.08 1.06
C GLU A 126 -4.41 2.36 2.40
N ALA A 127 -4.10 1.06 2.46
CA ALA A 127 -4.29 0.24 3.65
C ALA A 127 -3.55 0.78 4.89
N LEU A 128 -2.41 1.44 4.69
CA LEU A 128 -1.63 2.03 5.78
C LEU A 128 -2.19 3.35 6.33
N LEU A 129 -3.09 4.01 5.58
CA LEU A 129 -3.78 5.20 6.06
C LEU A 129 -4.99 4.86 6.93
N LEU A 130 -5.55 3.66 6.78
CA LEU A 130 -6.83 3.28 7.36
C LEU A 130 -6.75 2.54 8.71
N GLY A 131 -5.56 2.06 9.11
CA GLY A 131 -5.29 1.49 10.44
C GLY A 131 -5.85 0.09 10.67
#